data_AF-A0A521K5W4-F1
#
_entry.id   AF-A0A521K5W4-F1
#
_cell.length_a   1.000
_cell.length_b   1.000
_cell.length_c   1.000
_cell.angle_alpha   90.00
_cell.angle_beta   90.00
_cell.angle_gamma   90.00
#
_symmetry.space_group_name_H-M   'P 1'
#
loop_
_entity.id
_entity.type
_entity.pdbx_description
1 polymer ?
#
loop_
_entity_poly.entity_id
_entity_poly.type
_entity_poly.pdbx_seq_one_letter_code
_entity_poly.pdbx_strand_id
1 'polypeptide(L)'
;MADTDQKNSKKLRILIATPSYDAQVHTGYAISLVKTYAYFQKSSQVEIVHQFRLNDCSIPRARNHFAAYFLSDPTLTHLLFIDADINWMAEDVGKLINAHKPIIAATFPKKKYLWEKLRSKEMRDLVMNDKLSASEFQRLIKAGLVDYAINFSDSREMKNNVIEVKHVATAFMLLER
;
A
#
# COMPACT_ATOMS: atom_id res chain seq x y z
N MET A 1 -28.12 -34.47 11.52
CA MET A 1 -27.80 -34.03 10.15
C MET A 1 -27.75 -32.51 10.15
N ALA A 2 -26.57 -31.95 10.36
CA ALA A 2 -26.26 -30.56 10.06
C ALA A 2 -24.90 -30.63 9.38
N ASP A 3 -24.96 -30.90 8.09
CA ASP A 3 -23.81 -31.09 7.24
C ASP A 3 -23.45 -29.73 6.63
N THR A 4 -22.15 -29.47 6.63
CA THR A 4 -21.39 -28.66 5.67
C THR A 4 -21.76 -27.20 5.46
N ASP A 5 -20.98 -26.32 6.11
CA ASP A 5 -20.46 -25.12 5.44
C ASP A 5 -19.08 -24.75 6.00
N GLN A 6 -18.21 -25.75 6.13
CA GLN A 6 -16.78 -25.52 6.28
C GLN A 6 -16.22 -25.14 4.91
N LYS A 7 -16.54 -23.92 4.48
CA LYS A 7 -15.99 -23.30 3.27
C LYS A 7 -14.47 -23.43 3.39
N ASN A 8 -13.89 -24.28 2.56
CA ASN A 8 -12.46 -24.57 2.52
C ASN A 8 -11.73 -23.27 2.14
N SER A 9 -11.52 -22.37 3.12
CA SER A 9 -10.93 -21.06 2.86
C SER A 9 -9.46 -21.32 2.58
N LYS A 10 -9.12 -21.33 1.29
CA LYS A 10 -7.74 -21.49 0.83
C LYS A 10 -6.88 -20.47 1.57
N LYS A 11 -5.88 -20.96 2.31
CA LYS A 11 -4.94 -20.12 3.04
C LYS A 11 -4.34 -19.09 2.09
N LEU A 12 -4.45 -17.81 2.43
CA LEU A 12 -3.86 -16.72 1.67
C LEU A 12 -2.37 -16.67 1.96
N ARG A 13 -1.58 -16.84 0.91
CA ARG A 13 -0.13 -16.73 0.95
C ARG A 13 0.28 -15.49 0.16
N ILE A 14 0.80 -14.49 0.86
CA ILE A 14 1.04 -13.15 0.33
C ILE A 14 2.55 -12.93 0.27
N LEU A 15 3.06 -12.73 -0.94
CA LEU A 15 4.45 -12.33 -1.14
C LEU A 15 4.55 -10.81 -1.08
N ILE A 16 5.16 -10.28 -0.01
CA ILE A 16 5.68 -8.92 0.00
C ILE A 16 6.98 -8.92 -0.82
N ALA A 17 7.00 -8.12 -1.88
CA ALA A 17 8.10 -8.03 -2.84
C ALA A 17 8.69 -6.63 -2.82
N THR A 18 9.93 -6.52 -2.35
CA THR A 18 10.59 -5.22 -2.12
C THR A 18 11.86 -5.09 -2.93
N PRO A 19 11.84 -4.27 -4.01
CA PRO A 19 13.06 -3.78 -4.62
C PRO A 19 13.83 -2.93 -3.62
N SER A 20 15.10 -3.26 -3.38
CA SER A 20 15.97 -2.52 -2.46
C SER A 20 17.25 -2.12 -3.19
N TYR A 21 17.34 -0.84 -3.53
CA TYR A 21 18.56 -0.23 -4.06
C TYR A 21 19.62 -0.22 -2.95
N ASP A 22 20.84 -0.65 -3.28
CA ASP A 22 21.98 -0.71 -2.35
C ASP A 22 21.74 -1.53 -1.06
N ALA A 23 20.80 -2.49 -1.11
CA ALA A 23 20.41 -3.32 0.04
C ALA A 23 19.92 -2.52 1.27
N GLN A 24 19.37 -1.33 1.07
CA GLN A 24 18.83 -0.48 2.13
C GLN A 24 17.30 -0.43 2.15
N VAL A 25 16.75 -0.21 3.34
CA VAL A 25 15.35 0.13 3.57
C VAL A 25 15.24 1.29 4.56
N HIS A 26 14.17 2.07 4.45
CA HIS A 26 13.90 3.15 5.40
C HIS A 26 13.41 2.59 6.74
N THR A 27 13.65 3.31 7.83
CA THR A 27 13.21 2.91 9.18
C THR A 27 11.68 2.75 9.25
N GLY A 28 10.94 3.63 8.58
CA GLY A 28 9.48 3.53 8.46
C GLY A 28 9.03 2.22 7.79
N TYR A 29 9.69 1.83 6.70
CA TYR A 29 9.45 0.55 6.02
C TYR A 29 9.69 -0.63 6.98
N ALA A 30 10.84 -0.64 7.68
CA ALA A 30 11.19 -1.73 8.59
C ALA A 30 10.18 -1.87 9.74
N ILE A 31 9.76 -0.75 10.35
CA ILE A 31 8.73 -0.75 11.39
C ILE A 31 7.40 -1.30 10.85
N SER A 32 6.98 -0.85 9.67
CA SER A 32 5.72 -1.31 9.05
C SER A 32 5.75 -2.80 8.72
N LEU A 33 6.88 -3.32 8.23
CA LEU A 33 7.06 -4.74 7.94
C LEU A 33 6.91 -5.59 9.21
N VAL A 34 7.61 -5.24 10.29
CA VAL A 34 7.53 -5.95 11.58
C VAL A 34 6.09 -5.95 12.11
N LYS A 35 5.42 -4.79 12.08
CA LYS A 35 4.01 -4.69 12.48
C LYS A 35 3.08 -5.52 11.61
N THR A 36 3.35 -5.63 10.32
CA THR A 36 2.57 -6.45 9.38
C THR A 36 2.69 -7.93 9.73
N TYR A 37 3.90 -8.42 9.99
CA TYR A 37 4.10 -9.78 10.49
C TYR A 37 3.34 -10.04 11.79
N ALA A 38 3.48 -9.15 12.78
CA ALA A 38 2.80 -9.30 14.07
C ALA A 38 1.26 -9.24 13.95
N TYR A 39 0.74 -8.43 13.03
CA TYR A 39 -0.69 -8.31 12.76
C TYR A 39 -1.26 -9.61 12.18
N PHE A 40 -0.63 -10.17 11.14
CA PHE A 40 -1.11 -11.38 10.48
C PHE A 40 -0.75 -12.68 11.20
N GLN A 41 0.23 -12.68 12.10
CA GLN A 41 0.54 -13.84 12.93
C GLN A 41 -0.67 -14.32 13.77
N LYS A 42 -1.58 -13.41 14.10
CA LYS A 42 -2.83 -13.73 14.82
C LYS A 42 -3.90 -14.39 13.94
N SER A 43 -3.71 -14.42 12.62
CA SER A 43 -4.63 -15.01 11.66
C SER A 43 -4.14 -16.37 11.19
N SER A 44 -4.96 -17.40 11.31
CA SER A 44 -4.67 -18.72 10.73
C SER A 44 -4.80 -18.76 9.21
N GLN A 45 -5.45 -17.74 8.62
CA GLN A 45 -5.82 -17.71 7.20
C GLN A 45 -4.82 -16.97 6.32
N VAL A 46 -3.92 -16.16 6.90
CA VAL A 46 -2.96 -15.33 6.14
C VAL A 46 -1.54 -15.69 6.54
N GLU A 47 -0.71 -15.98 5.55
CA GLU A 47 0.73 -16.16 5.68
C GLU A 47 1.45 -15.10 4.86
N ILE A 48 2.36 -14.39 5.52
CA ILE A 48 3.24 -13.40 4.90
C ILE A 48 4.57 -14.06 4.56
N VAL A 49 4.90 -14.07 3.27
CA VAL A 49 6.23 -14.37 2.74
C VAL A 49 6.84 -13.05 2.30
N HIS A 50 8.14 -12.85 2.54
CA HIS A 50 8.81 -11.62 2.14
C HIS A 50 10.07 -11.92 1.36
N GLN A 51 10.31 -11.15 0.30
CA GLN A 51 11.56 -11.16 -0.43
C GLN A 51 12.06 -9.75 -0.75
N PHE A 52 13.36 -9.61 -0.58
CA PHE A 52 14.12 -8.47 -1.08
C PHE A 52 14.82 -8.82 -2.38
N ARG A 53 14.85 -7.86 -3.31
CA ARG A 53 15.80 -7.87 -4.43
C ARG A 53 16.86 -6.82 -4.15
N LEU A 54 18.02 -7.29 -3.73
CA LEU A 54 19.15 -6.45 -3.36
C LEU A 54 19.93 -6.00 -4.60
N ASN A 55 20.52 -4.80 -4.53
CA ASN A 55 21.48 -4.26 -5.48
C ASN A 55 20.98 -4.20 -6.94
N ASP A 56 19.66 -4.06 -7.14
CA ASP A 56 19.11 -3.82 -8.48
C ASP A 56 18.88 -2.33 -8.69
N CYS A 57 19.55 -1.76 -9.70
CA CYS A 57 19.40 -0.36 -10.06
C CYS A 57 18.12 -0.08 -10.87
N SER A 58 17.40 -1.10 -11.33
CA SER A 58 16.19 -0.95 -12.15
C SER A 58 14.98 -1.53 -11.43
N ILE A 59 14.12 -0.64 -10.94
CA ILE A 59 12.83 -1.01 -10.33
C ILE A 59 11.97 -1.87 -11.29
N PRO A 60 11.84 -1.54 -12.60
CA PRO A 60 11.11 -2.41 -13.53
C PRO A 60 11.67 -3.85 -13.60
N ARG A 61 12.99 -4.01 -13.64
CA ARG A 61 13.63 -5.33 -13.69
C ARG A 61 13.41 -6.11 -12.40
N ALA A 62 13.58 -5.47 -11.25
CA ALA A 62 13.32 -6.09 -9.95
C ALA A 62 11.86 -6.57 -9.85
N ARG A 63 10.89 -5.76 -10.29
CA ARG A 63 9.48 -6.13 -10.31
C ARG A 63 9.17 -7.28 -11.27
N ASN A 64 9.78 -7.30 -12.45
CA ASN A 64 9.65 -8.42 -13.38
C ASN A 64 10.20 -9.73 -12.79
N HIS A 65 11.30 -9.66 -12.04
CA HIS A 65 11.84 -10.82 -11.33
C HIS A 65 10.85 -11.35 -10.29
N PHE A 66 10.24 -10.48 -9.49
CA PHE A 66 9.22 -10.88 -8.52
C PHE A 66 7.96 -11.43 -9.18
N ALA A 67 7.52 -10.86 -10.30
CA ALA A 67 6.40 -11.41 -11.06
C ALA A 67 6.72 -12.82 -11.57
N ALA A 68 7.92 -13.05 -12.10
CA ALA A 68 8.36 -14.38 -12.51
C ALA A 68 8.42 -15.37 -11.33
N TYR A 69 9.00 -14.95 -10.19
CA TYR A 69 9.04 -15.76 -8.98
C TYR A 69 7.63 -16.10 -8.49
N PHE A 70 6.74 -15.10 -8.41
CA PHE A 70 5.34 -15.29 -8.06
C PHE A 70 4.68 -16.31 -8.99
N LEU A 71 4.79 -16.13 -10.31
CA LEU A 71 4.20 -17.05 -11.28
C LEU A 71 4.75 -18.48 -11.16
N SER A 72 6.02 -18.64 -10.77
CA SER A 72 6.67 -19.96 -10.61
C SER A 72 6.22 -20.75 -9.37
N ASP A 73 5.72 -20.07 -8.32
CA ASP A 73 5.24 -20.71 -7.10
C ASP A 73 3.70 -20.65 -7.02
N PRO A 74 2.98 -21.74 -7.41
CA PRO A 74 1.51 -21.77 -7.40
C PRO A 74 0.89 -21.71 -6.00
N THR A 75 1.69 -21.83 -4.93
CA THR A 75 1.21 -21.67 -3.55
C THR A 75 0.97 -20.21 -3.17
N LEU A 76 1.63 -19.27 -3.87
CA LEU A 76 1.43 -17.84 -3.66
C LEU A 76 0.11 -17.40 -4.28
N THR A 77 -0.73 -16.77 -3.46
CA THR A 77 -2.05 -16.27 -3.87
C THR A 77 -2.03 -14.81 -4.28
N HIS A 78 -1.16 -14.02 -3.63
CA HIS A 78 -1.06 -12.59 -3.83
C HIS A 78 0.39 -12.13 -3.94
N LEU A 79 0.64 -11.13 -4.77
CA LEU A 79 1.91 -10.43 -4.90
C LEU A 79 1.72 -8.96 -4.51
N LEU A 80 2.34 -8.55 -3.42
CA LEU A 80 2.31 -7.19 -2.89
C LEU A 80 3.65 -6.50 -3.12
N PHE A 81 3.72 -5.60 -4.10
CA PHE A 81 4.86 -4.72 -4.29
C PHE A 81 4.88 -3.63 -3.22
N ILE A 82 6.00 -3.50 -2.51
CA ILE A 82 6.24 -2.39 -1.59
C ILE A 82 7.66 -1.86 -1.81
N ASP A 83 7.81 -0.60 -2.21
CA ASP A 83 9.12 0.04 -2.36
C ASP A 83 9.75 0.29 -0.97
N ALA A 84 11.09 0.23 -0.90
CA ALA A 84 11.88 0.29 0.33
C ALA A 84 11.79 1.61 1.13
N ASP A 85 11.12 2.62 0.59
CA ASP A 85 10.92 3.95 1.16
C ASP A 85 9.45 4.26 1.51
N ILE A 86 8.56 3.27 1.38
CA ILE A 86 7.16 3.38 1.75
C ILE A 86 6.96 2.86 3.17
N ASN A 87 6.16 3.57 3.96
CA ASN A 87 5.68 3.13 5.27
C ASN A 87 4.15 3.01 5.25
N TRP A 88 3.61 2.07 6.02
CA TRP A 88 2.17 1.75 6.04
C TRP A 88 1.69 1.26 7.42
N MET A 89 0.38 1.19 7.60
CA MET A 89 -0.24 0.49 8.72
C MET A 89 -0.57 -0.95 8.30
N ALA A 90 -0.40 -1.91 9.20
CA ALA A 90 -0.61 -3.33 8.88
C ALA A 90 -2.05 -3.62 8.39
N GLU A 91 -3.02 -2.89 8.94
CA GLU A 91 -4.43 -2.93 8.59
C GLU A 91 -4.67 -2.55 7.13
N ASP A 92 -3.83 -1.70 6.53
CA ASP A 92 -3.98 -1.28 5.13
C ASP A 92 -3.74 -2.45 4.18
N VAL A 93 -2.80 -3.36 4.51
CA VAL A 93 -2.63 -4.61 3.76
C VAL A 93 -3.89 -5.46 3.85
N GLY A 94 -4.51 -5.54 5.04
CA GLY A 94 -5.79 -6.23 5.26
C GLY A 94 -6.92 -5.66 4.40
N LYS A 95 -7.02 -4.34 4.29
CA LYS A 95 -8.02 -3.66 3.45
C LYS A 95 -7.85 -4.00 1.96
N LEU A 96 -6.61 -4.07 1.46
CA LEU A 96 -6.35 -4.43 0.07
C LEU A 96 -6.79 -5.86 -0.24
N ILE A 97 -6.48 -6.80 0.67
CA ILE A 97 -6.89 -8.22 0.53
C ILE A 97 -8.42 -8.33 0.51
N ASN A 98 -9.09 -7.67 1.45
CA ASN A 98 -10.55 -7.74 1.59
C ASN A 98 -11.32 -7.02 0.47
N ALA A 99 -10.62 -6.27 -0.40
CA ALA A 99 -11.25 -5.61 -1.54
C ALA A 99 -11.58 -6.59 -2.67
N HIS A 100 -10.97 -7.78 -2.69
CA HIS A 100 -11.18 -8.83 -3.71
C HIS A 100 -11.09 -8.27 -5.13
N LYS A 101 -9.95 -7.65 -5.43
CA LYS A 101 -9.66 -7.03 -6.73
C LYS A 101 -8.41 -7.66 -7.32
N PRO A 102 -8.44 -8.08 -8.61
CA PRO A 102 -7.26 -8.58 -9.31
C PRO A 102 -6.05 -7.64 -9.22
N ILE A 103 -6.30 -6.32 -9.26
CA ILE A 103 -5.29 -5.28 -9.10
C ILE A 103 -5.86 -4.22 -8.18
N ILE A 104 -5.16 -3.93 -7.08
CA ILE A 104 -5.47 -2.82 -6.19
C ILE A 104 -4.19 -2.21 -5.64
N ALA A 105 -4.18 -0.91 -5.40
CA ALA A 105 -3.02 -0.23 -4.88
C ALA A 105 -3.42 0.84 -3.88
N ALA A 106 -2.53 1.10 -2.92
CA ALA A 106 -2.65 2.21 -2.00
C ALA A 106 -2.01 3.45 -2.62
N THR A 107 -2.67 4.60 -2.45
CA THR A 107 -2.05 5.88 -2.80
C THR A 107 -1.19 6.40 -1.67
N PHE A 108 -0.18 7.20 -2.02
CA PHE A 108 0.76 7.80 -1.09
C PHE A 108 1.17 9.19 -1.60
N PRO A 109 1.62 10.09 -0.70
CA PRO A 109 2.04 11.41 -1.09
C PRO A 109 3.31 11.37 -1.94
N LYS A 110 3.36 12.17 -3.00
CA LYS A 110 4.58 12.40 -3.78
C LYS A 110 5.59 13.18 -2.94
N LYS A 111 6.88 12.96 -3.19
CA LYS A 111 8.00 13.55 -2.44
C LYS A 111 8.25 15.03 -2.78
N LYS A 112 7.20 15.85 -2.85
CA LYS A 112 7.30 17.28 -3.16
C LYS A 112 6.16 18.05 -2.51
N TYR A 113 6.52 19.07 -1.73
CA TYR A 113 5.57 20.06 -1.26
C TYR A 113 5.27 21.09 -2.35
N LEU A 114 4.00 21.41 -2.47
CA LEU A 114 3.37 22.35 -3.38
C LEU A 114 3.01 23.59 -2.57
N TRP A 115 4.03 24.40 -2.28
CA TRP A 115 3.91 25.58 -1.41
C TRP A 115 2.90 26.61 -1.93
N GLU A 116 2.67 26.66 -3.24
CA GLU A 116 1.65 27.47 -3.86
C GLU A 116 0.23 27.12 -3.38
N LYS A 117 -0.02 25.87 -2.96
CA LYS A 117 -1.31 25.45 -2.37
C LYS A 117 -1.63 26.21 -1.09
N LEU A 118 -0.64 26.75 -0.36
CA LEU A 118 -0.90 27.63 0.79
C LEU A 118 -1.70 28.88 0.42
N ARG A 119 -1.73 29.26 -0.86
CA ARG A 119 -2.51 30.41 -1.34
C ARG A 119 -3.97 30.04 -1.63
N SER A 120 -4.34 28.76 -1.64
CA SER A 120 -5.72 28.32 -1.83
C SER A 120 -6.58 28.71 -0.62
N LYS A 121 -7.88 28.89 -0.85
CA LYS A 121 -8.82 29.25 0.22
C LYS A 121 -8.84 28.16 1.30
N GLU A 122 -8.91 26.91 0.88
CA GLU A 122 -9.00 25.73 1.76
C GLU A 122 -7.79 25.64 2.68
N MET A 123 -6.59 25.88 2.14
CA MET A 123 -5.36 25.85 2.95
C MET A 123 -5.25 27.05 3.90
N ARG A 124 -5.71 28.24 3.50
CA ARG A 124 -5.72 29.41 4.40
C ARG A 124 -6.68 29.20 5.57
N ASP A 125 -7.88 28.70 5.29
CA ASP A 125 -8.87 28.39 6.31
C ASP A 125 -8.34 27.34 7.30
N LEU A 126 -7.61 26.34 6.79
CA LEU A 126 -6.96 25.32 7.62
C LEU A 126 -5.81 25.88 8.48
N VAL A 127 -4.99 26.78 7.91
CA VAL A 127 -3.86 27.41 8.63
C VAL A 127 -4.35 28.29 9.78
N MET A 128 -5.48 28.97 9.62
CA MET A 128 -6.05 29.85 10.64
C MET A 128 -6.99 29.13 11.63
N ASN A 129 -7.04 27.80 11.60
CA ASN A 129 -7.93 27.03 12.46
C ASN A 129 -7.29 26.74 13.84
N ASP A 130 -7.55 27.65 14.78
CA ASP A 130 -7.05 27.57 16.17
C ASP A 130 -7.65 26.42 17.00
N LYS A 131 -8.63 25.67 16.47
CA LYS A 131 -9.25 24.53 17.17
C LYS A 131 -8.49 23.22 17.00
N LEU A 132 -7.51 23.17 16.08
CA LEU A 132 -6.76 21.96 15.81
C LEU A 132 -5.66 21.74 16.85
N SER A 133 -5.50 20.50 17.31
CA SER A 133 -4.30 20.15 18.07
C SER A 133 -3.05 20.28 17.19
N ALA A 134 -1.88 20.46 17.80
CA ALA A 134 -0.62 20.63 17.07
C ALA A 134 -0.33 19.45 16.10
N SER A 135 -0.69 18.21 16.49
CA SER A 135 -0.49 17.02 15.68
C SER A 135 -1.46 16.96 14.49
N GLU A 136 -2.73 17.31 14.70
CA GLU A 136 -3.73 17.38 13.64
C GLU A 136 -3.42 18.48 12.64
N PHE A 137 -3.04 19.66 13.14
CA PHE A 137 -2.60 20.78 12.32
C PHE A 137 -1.45 20.35 11.41
N GLN A 138 -0.38 19.78 11.98
CA GLN A 138 0.77 19.35 11.20
C GLN A 138 0.40 18.27 10.16
N ARG A 139 -0.47 17.32 10.53
CA ARG A 139 -0.93 16.25 9.62
C ARG A 139 -1.73 16.81 8.45
N LEU A 140 -2.71 17.65 8.72
CA LEU A 140 -3.61 18.20 7.70
C LEU A 140 -2.87 19.15 6.76
N ILE A 141 -1.98 20.01 7.29
CA ILE A 141 -1.16 20.90 6.47
C ILE A 141 -0.26 20.09 5.53
N LYS A 142 0.48 19.10 6.05
CA LYS A 142 1.35 18.25 5.21
C LYS A 142 0.56 17.53 4.12
N ALA A 143 -0.63 17.00 4.45
CA ALA A 143 -1.49 16.31 3.48
C ALA A 143 -2.05 17.26 2.41
N GLY A 144 -2.40 18.49 2.77
CA GLY A 144 -2.91 19.49 1.83
C GLY A 144 -1.84 20.06 0.89
N LEU A 145 -0.56 20.00 1.29
CA LEU A 145 0.56 20.54 0.52
C LEU A 145 1.19 19.56 -0.48
N VAL A 146 0.66 18.36 -0.65
CA VAL A 146 1.24 17.38 -1.56
C VAL A 146 0.24 16.96 -2.62
N ASP A 147 0.77 16.41 -3.71
CA ASP A 147 -0.02 15.60 -4.62
C ASP A 147 0.14 14.13 -4.27
N TYR A 148 -0.85 13.33 -4.64
CA TYR A 148 -0.86 11.90 -4.39
C TYR A 148 -0.56 11.12 -5.67
N ALA A 149 0.02 9.93 -5.51
CA ALA A 149 0.44 9.07 -6.61
C ALA A 149 -0.75 8.31 -7.23
N ILE A 150 -1.71 9.05 -7.78
CA ILE A 150 -2.96 8.54 -8.35
C ILE A 150 -3.41 9.41 -9.52
N ASN A 151 -3.97 8.80 -10.55
CA ASN A 151 -4.61 9.49 -11.67
C ASN A 151 -6.04 8.98 -11.82
N PHE A 152 -7.01 9.84 -11.53
CA PHE A 152 -8.43 9.51 -11.62
C PHE A 152 -8.89 9.30 -13.07
N SER A 153 -9.96 8.52 -13.23
CA SER A 153 -10.78 8.51 -14.45
C SER A 153 -11.75 9.69 -14.43
N ASP A 154 -12.69 9.73 -15.38
CA ASP A 154 -13.72 10.77 -15.42
C ASP A 154 -14.69 10.69 -14.23
N SER A 155 -14.79 9.51 -13.59
CA SER A 155 -15.56 9.30 -12.37
C SER A 155 -14.67 9.33 -11.13
N ARG A 156 -15.22 9.87 -10.03
CA ARG A 156 -14.61 9.81 -8.69
C ARG A 156 -15.52 9.07 -7.70
N GLU A 157 -16.41 8.23 -8.21
CA GLU A 157 -17.28 7.43 -7.38
C GLU A 157 -16.49 6.42 -6.56
N MET A 158 -16.76 6.40 -5.26
CA MET A 158 -16.22 5.41 -4.35
C MET A 158 -17.25 4.30 -4.17
N LYS A 159 -16.83 3.05 -4.39
CA LYS A 159 -17.64 1.85 -4.17
C LYS A 159 -16.91 0.93 -3.21
N ASN A 160 -17.56 0.60 -2.09
CA ASN A 160 -16.98 -0.26 -1.03
C ASN A 160 -15.60 0.23 -0.55
N ASN A 161 -15.44 1.54 -0.34
CA ASN A 161 -14.17 2.18 0.05
C ASN A 161 -13.03 2.05 -0.96
N VAL A 162 -13.32 1.65 -2.20
CA VAL A 162 -12.36 1.61 -3.32
C VAL A 162 -12.81 2.60 -4.39
N ILE A 163 -11.85 3.23 -5.04
CA ILE A 163 -12.08 4.14 -6.17
C ILE A 163 -11.42 3.56 -7.41
N GLU A 164 -12.16 3.55 -8.52
CA GLU A 164 -11.61 3.18 -9.82
C GLU A 164 -10.80 4.34 -10.40
N VAL A 165 -9.61 4.03 -10.92
CA VAL A 165 -8.64 5.03 -11.34
C VAL A 165 -8.05 4.65 -12.69
N LYS A 166 -7.64 5.65 -13.47
CA LYS A 166 -6.98 5.42 -14.76
C LYS A 166 -5.59 4.85 -14.58
N HIS A 167 -4.82 5.39 -13.63
CA HIS A 167 -3.50 4.88 -13.28
C HIS A 167 -3.25 4.99 -11.79
N VAL A 168 -2.50 4.03 -11.25
CA VAL A 168 -2.02 4.04 -9.86
C VAL A 168 -0.54 3.72 -9.81
N ALA A 169 0.14 4.28 -8.82
CA ALA A 169 1.55 3.96 -8.61
C ALA A 169 1.73 2.53 -8.08
N THR A 170 2.85 1.94 -8.46
CA THR A 170 3.19 0.53 -8.25
C THR A 170 4.02 0.28 -6.99
N ALA A 171 4.35 1.34 -6.25
CA ALA A 171 5.16 1.27 -5.03
C ALA A 171 4.41 0.68 -3.82
N PHE A 172 3.09 0.56 -3.91
CA PHE A 172 2.23 -0.14 -2.95
C PHE A 172 1.06 -0.76 -3.70
N MET A 173 1.29 -1.91 -4.34
CA MET A 173 0.32 -2.53 -5.24
C MET A 173 0.19 -4.02 -4.97
N LEU A 174 -1.04 -4.48 -4.76
CA LEU A 174 -1.43 -5.87 -4.61
C LEU A 174 -1.97 -6.41 -5.93
N LEU A 175 -1.47 -7.57 -6.33
CA LEU A 175 -2.00 -8.38 -7.41
C LEU A 175 -2.56 -9.67 -6.80
N GLU A 176 -3.80 -9.99 -7.16
CA GLU A 176 -4.46 -11.27 -6.86
C GLU A 176 -4.42 -12.15 -8.12
N ARG A 177 -4.23 -13.46 -7.95
CA ARG A 177 -4.30 -14.42 -9.07
C ARG A 177 -5.70 -14.59 -9.63
#